data_AF-A0A7Y2CUW9-F1
#
_entry.id   AF-A0A7Y2CUW9-F1
#
_cell.length_a   1.000
_cell.length_b   1.000
_cell.length_c   1.000
_cell.angle_alpha   90.00
_cell.angle_beta   90.00
_cell.angle_gamma   90.00
#
_symmetry.space_group_name_H-M   'P 1'
#
loop_
_entity.id
_entity.type
_entity.pdbx_description
1 polymer ?
#
loop_
_entity_poly.entity_id
_entity_poly.type
_entity_poly.pdbx_seq_one_letter_code
_entity_poly.pdbx_strand_id
1 'polypeptide(L)' 'MALKSYKPTTPGQRGLVLIDRSELWKGRPVKALTEGLTK' A
#
# COMPACT_ATOMS: atom_id res chain seq x y z
N MET A 1 -9.01 -7.26 4.51
CA MET A 1 -8.51 -7.75 5.83
C MET A 1 -7.32 -6.89 6.22
N ALA A 2 -7.15 -6.43 7.46
CA ALA A 2 -6.15 -5.38 7.74
C ALA A 2 -4.69 -5.75 7.40
N LEU A 3 -4.33 -7.03 7.41
CA LEU A 3 -2.95 -7.51 7.26
C LEU A 3 -2.80 -8.52 6.12
N LYS A 4 -1.69 -8.40 5.38
CA LYS A 4 -1.26 -9.29 4.29
C LYS A 4 0.10 -9.89 4.63
N SER A 5 0.11 -11.20 4.88
CA SER A 5 1.33 -11.98 5.13
C SER A 5 1.87 -12.57 3.82
N TYR A 6 3.19 -12.53 3.65
CA TYR A 6 3.86 -13.08 2.46
C TYR A 6 4.39 -14.49 2.72
N LYS A 7 4.35 -15.35 1.69
CA LYS A 7 5.07 -16.63 1.72
C LYS A 7 6.58 -16.35 1.68
N PRO A 8 7.39 -16.96 2.55
CA PRO A 8 8.81 -16.65 2.66
C PRO A 8 9.63 -17.35 1.55
N THR A 9 9.46 -16.93 0.30
CA THR A 9 10.21 -17.48 -0.85
C THR A 9 11.59 -16.85 -1.02
N THR A 10 11.86 -15.73 -0.34
CA THR A 10 13.18 -15.11 -0.22
C THR A 10 13.50 -14.78 1.25
N PRO A 11 14.78 -14.64 1.64
CA PRO A 11 15.15 -14.31 3.01
C PRO A 11 14.49 -13.03 3.56
N GLY A 12 14.33 -12.01 2.72
CA GLY A 12 13.71 -10.74 3.10
C GLY A 12 12.19 -10.79 3.26
N GLN A 13 11.53 -11.86 2.79
CA GLN A 13 10.10 -12.05 2.97
C GLN A 13 9.74 -12.77 4.27
N ARG A 14 10.72 -13.32 5.01
CA ARG A 14 10.48 -13.95 6.31
C ARG A 14 10.04 -12.89 7.32
N GLY A 15 8.85 -13.06 7.89
CA GLY A 15 8.28 -12.10 8.84
C GLY A 15 7.70 -10.83 8.19
N LEU A 16 7.66 -10.75 6.86
CA LEU A 16 7.07 -9.60 6.17
C LEU A 16 5.54 -9.64 6.30
N VAL A 17 5.00 -8.67 7.02
CA VAL A 17 3.55 -8.39 7.12
C VAL A 17 3.32 -6.97 6.64
N LEU A 18 2.44 -6.80 5.65
CA LEU A 18 2.03 -5.49 5.14
C LEU A 18 0.55 -5.26 5.39
N ILE A 19 0.10 -4.04 5.12
CA ILE A 19 -1.32 -3.68 5.15
C ILE A 19 -1.94 -4.06 3.80
N ASP A 20 -3.11 -4.72 3.83
CA ASP A 20 -3.89 -4.93 2.61
C ASP A 20 -4.52 -3.60 2.15
N ARG A 21 -4.34 -3.26 0.88
CA ARG A 21 -4.87 -2.05 0.25
C ARG A 21 -5.81 -2.38 -0.91
N SER A 22 -6.39 -3.58 -0.90
CA SER A 22 -7.31 -4.06 -1.95
C SER A 22 -8.55 -3.18 -2.11
N GLU A 23 -9.04 -2.61 -1.01
CA GLU A 23 -10.21 -1.73 -0.94
C GLU A 23 -9.88 -0.26 -1.25
N LEU A 24 -8.61 0.11 -1.39
CA LEU A 24 -8.21 1.49 -1.71
C LEU A 24 -8.44 1.83 -3.18
N TRP A 25 -8.78 3.09 -3.43
CA TRP A 25 -8.83 3.65 -4.78
C TRP A 25 -7.46 3.55 -5.48
N LYS A 26 -7.45 3.01 -6.71
CA LYS A 26 -6.23 2.78 -7.51
C LYS A 26 -5.98 3.85 -8.57
N GLY A 27 -6.94 4.75 -8.78
CA GLY A 27 -6.84 5.81 -9.79
C GLY A 27 -6.02 7.01 -9.32
N ARG A 28 -5.91 8.01 -10.19
CA ARG A 28 -5.35 9.32 -9.81
C ARG A 28 -6.26 9.99 -8.77
N PRO A 29 -5.70 10.78 -7.84
CA PRO A 29 -6.49 11.54 -6.89
C PRO A 29 -7.28 12.65 -7.61
N VAL A 30 -8.38 13.10 -7.00
CA VAL A 30 -9.29 14.08 -7.60
C VAL A 30 -8.61 15.45 -7.64
N LYS A 31 -8.30 15.95 -8.84
CA LYS A 31 -7.53 17.19 -9.04
C LYS A 31 -8.09 18.41 -8.29
N ALA A 32 -9.41 18.52 -8.21
CA ALA A 32 -10.08 19.61 -7.51
C ALA A 32 -9.90 19.57 -5.97
N LEU A 33 -9.54 18.40 -5.42
CA LEU A 33 -9.37 18.16 -3.99
C LEU A 33 -7.90 17.95 -3.60
N THR A 34 -6.96 18.19 -4.51
CA THR A 34 -5.52 17.95 -4.29
C THR A 34 -4.73 19.24 -4.44
N GLU A 35 -3.75 19.45 -3.57
CA GLU A 35 -2.75 20.50 -3.67
C GLU A 35 -1.34 19.92 -3.86
N GLY A 36 -0.42 20.74 -4.38
CA GLY A 36 0.97 20.34 -4.56
C GLY A 36 1.74 20.39 -3.23
N LEU A 37 2.48 19.33 -2.90
CA LEU A 37 3.34 19.32 -1.72
C LEU A 37 4.66 20.05 -2.03
N THR A 38 4.97 21.12 -1.29
CA THR A 38 6.31 21.76 -1.30
C THR A 38 7.20 21.16 -0.22
N LYS A 39 8.51 21.09 -0.49
CA LYS A 39 9.51 20.44 0.38
C LYS A 39 9.90 21.30 1.58
#